data_AF-A0A2H0TBC9-F1
#
_entry.id   AF-A0A2H0TBC9-F1
#
_cell.length_a   1.000
_cell.length_b   1.000
_cell.length_c   1.000
_cell.angle_alpha   90.00
_cell.angle_beta   90.00
_cell.angle_gamma   90.00
#
_symmetry.space_group_name_H-M   'P 1'
#
loop_
_entity.id
_entity.type
_entity.pdbx_description
1 polymer ?
#
loop_
_entity_poly.entity_id
_entity_poly.type
_entity_poly.pdbx_seq_one_letter_code
_entity_poly.pdbx_strand_id
1 'polypeptide(L)'
;MKNNFKITIFLFTSLIIFSGFTNFVQADTPLLIEENIILKNQCEVEDVNGIKHIFPEDSSTDEYLAICALAEALEQNFVNNIEFVDFGFGLFVNSINGIAPENSYWKLHLNTLGADVGVAQLSLKVGDVVSFILTAFDPITFEEEALGDSLILTIEALDPVLSKNDEDVVIPASGGFVYKTPPLSILRAVDYLRDVHQIYRADTGSDLYTDWATIAYSAAGVLDDVHDLVFSNLKNYNVPSLLLTDNERRTMVLLSIGENPYSFSGVNYVKIITDAFDGVQFGDSLWVNDDIFALIPLASVGYTSDDDIIIKDVALILSRQNQDNGSWENSVDLTSAAIQALFPFKSISGVSLAISNAGNYLQNMQRENGGWESVYATSWAMQTMTTLNVLWSRGGQGPVEYFNSQQAEDGAILLSDTSVKNKMWATSYVIPAVLGKPWSSIFQKFPKMIEDENPKKDIINVEKLNQKVITKQELTDLELAPQALIASVIEGDVAINKQSFLKTAGLDVLNFIQNGIHQLSRLFSF
;
A
#
# COMPACT_ATOMS: atom_id res chain seq x y z
N MET A 1 96.89 -8.85 32.70
CA MET A 1 95.97 -8.07 33.55
C MET A 1 94.77 -7.66 32.70
N LYS A 2 93.55 -8.05 33.13
CA LYS A 2 92.21 -7.43 32.91
C LYS A 2 91.93 -6.92 31.50
N ASN A 3 90.94 -7.40 30.73
CA ASN A 3 89.48 -7.47 30.93
C ASN A 3 88.92 -7.14 29.51
N ASN A 4 87.79 -7.59 28.99
CA ASN A 4 86.79 -8.55 29.43
C ASN A 4 85.77 -8.73 28.28
N PHE A 5 85.03 -9.84 28.33
CA PHE A 5 83.70 -10.09 27.72
C PHE A 5 83.59 -10.43 26.22
N LYS A 6 83.42 -11.74 25.96
CA LYS A 6 82.49 -12.27 24.95
C LYS A 6 81.41 -13.08 25.68
N ILE A 7 80.16 -12.79 25.34
CA ILE A 7 78.93 -13.40 25.88
C ILE A 7 78.71 -14.76 25.21
N THR A 8 78.51 -15.80 26.02
CA THR A 8 78.12 -17.15 25.59
C THR A 8 76.68 -17.40 26.00
N ILE A 9 75.90 -17.85 25.03
CA ILE A 9 74.48 -18.22 25.07
C ILE A 9 74.26 -19.43 25.99
N PHE A 10 73.21 -19.38 26.81
CA PHE A 10 72.60 -20.57 27.42
C PHE A 10 71.07 -20.54 27.21
N LEU A 11 70.58 -21.65 26.64
CA LEU A 11 69.17 -21.97 26.46
C LEU A 11 68.46 -22.11 27.81
N PHE A 12 67.24 -21.57 27.90
CA PHE A 12 66.22 -22.03 28.84
C PHE A 12 64.98 -22.45 28.06
N THR A 13 64.62 -23.71 28.23
CA THR A 13 63.38 -24.35 27.79
C THR A 13 62.21 -23.83 28.62
N SER A 14 61.21 -23.22 27.97
CA SER A 14 59.92 -22.93 28.57
C SER A 14 58.85 -23.89 28.04
N LEU A 15 58.25 -24.57 29.02
CA LEU A 15 57.06 -25.40 28.98
C LEU A 15 55.87 -24.60 28.43
N ILE A 16 55.30 -25.01 27.30
CA ILE A 16 54.03 -24.46 26.79
C ILE A 16 52.90 -25.14 27.55
N ILE A 17 52.29 -24.43 28.50
CA ILE A 17 50.99 -24.79 29.06
C ILE A 17 49.95 -24.40 28.01
N PHE A 18 49.35 -25.41 27.38
CA PHE A 18 48.17 -25.23 26.53
C PHE A 18 46.98 -24.96 27.46
N SER A 19 46.78 -23.70 27.86
CA SER A 19 45.48 -23.25 28.36
C SER A 19 44.56 -23.20 27.14
N GLY A 20 43.87 -24.29 26.85
CA GLY A 20 42.70 -24.25 25.98
C GLY A 20 41.66 -23.36 26.64
N PHE A 21 41.68 -22.07 26.33
CA PHE A 21 40.49 -21.25 26.43
C PHE A 21 39.53 -21.80 25.38
N THR A 22 38.70 -22.76 25.79
CA THR A 22 37.38 -22.90 25.18
C THR A 22 36.69 -21.58 25.45
N ASN A 23 36.69 -20.68 24.45
CA ASN A 23 35.69 -19.64 24.38
C ASN A 23 34.36 -20.40 24.28
N PHE A 24 33.74 -20.67 25.43
CA PHE A 24 32.30 -20.73 25.46
C PHE A 24 31.88 -19.34 24.96
N VAL A 25 31.48 -19.27 23.69
CA VAL A 25 30.51 -18.26 23.28
C VAL A 25 29.32 -18.58 24.16
N GLN A 26 29.19 -17.83 25.25
CA GLN A 26 27.94 -17.79 25.97
C GLN A 26 26.96 -17.27 24.93
N ALA A 27 26.13 -18.16 24.39
CA ALA A 27 25.00 -17.72 23.60
C ALA A 27 24.24 -16.79 24.54
N ASP A 28 24.24 -15.51 24.23
CA ASP A 28 23.40 -14.57 24.96
C ASP A 28 21.99 -15.15 24.92
N THR A 29 21.42 -15.36 26.09
CA THR A 29 20.06 -15.86 26.20
C THR A 29 19.16 -14.86 25.49
N PRO A 30 18.31 -15.31 24.55
CA PRO A 30 17.47 -14.41 23.79
C PRO A 30 16.60 -13.56 24.74
N LEU A 31 16.49 -12.29 24.43
CA LEU A 31 15.59 -11.35 25.08
C LEU A 31 14.16 -11.80 24.81
N LEU A 32 13.45 -12.22 25.84
CA LEU A 32 12.05 -12.63 25.77
C LEU A 32 11.27 -11.87 26.83
N ILE A 33 10.61 -10.79 26.43
CA ILE A 33 9.79 -9.97 27.32
C ILE A 33 8.33 -10.12 26.89
N GLU A 34 7.47 -10.51 27.84
CA GLU A 34 6.02 -10.60 27.65
C GLU A 34 5.34 -9.96 28.86
N GLU A 35 4.72 -8.80 28.65
CA GLU A 35 4.16 -7.98 29.72
C GLU A 35 2.79 -7.42 29.35
N ASN A 36 2.03 -7.03 30.37
CA ASN A 36 0.74 -6.37 30.21
C ASN A 36 0.90 -4.87 30.53
N ILE A 37 0.29 -4.01 29.72
CA ILE A 37 0.37 -2.57 29.91
C ILE A 37 -0.99 -1.89 29.92
N ILE A 38 -1.06 -0.78 30.65
CA ILE A 38 -2.11 0.22 30.48
C ILE A 38 -1.58 1.24 29.48
N LEU A 39 -2.20 1.30 28.31
CA LEU A 39 -1.73 2.14 27.23
C LEU A 39 -2.21 3.57 27.41
N LYS A 40 -1.26 4.49 27.61
CA LYS A 40 -1.52 5.93 27.60
C LYS A 40 -1.80 6.40 26.19
N ASN A 41 -2.74 7.33 26.05
CA ASN A 41 -3.01 7.96 24.76
C ASN A 41 -1.84 8.86 24.35
N GLN A 42 -1.23 9.57 25.32
CA GLN A 42 -0.14 10.50 25.08
C GLN A 42 1.20 9.96 25.59
N CYS A 43 2.24 10.09 24.78
CA CYS A 43 3.61 9.76 25.16
C CYS A 43 4.63 10.69 24.49
N GLU A 44 5.84 10.73 25.04
CA GLU A 44 6.99 11.40 24.45
C GLU A 44 8.10 10.36 24.27
N VAL A 45 8.72 10.33 23.10
CA VAL A 45 9.92 9.52 22.83
C VAL A 45 11.01 10.40 22.23
N GLU A 46 12.27 10.01 22.43
CA GLU A 46 13.44 10.74 21.91
C GLU A 46 14.16 9.86 20.87
N ASP A 47 14.51 10.45 19.73
CA ASP A 47 15.29 9.75 18.69
C ASP A 47 16.80 9.81 18.95
N VAL A 48 17.57 9.07 18.16
CA VAL A 48 19.05 9.02 18.27
C VAL A 48 19.74 10.37 18.03
N ASN A 49 19.05 11.36 17.45
CA ASN A 49 19.56 12.72 17.27
C ASN A 49 19.22 13.64 18.46
N GLY A 50 18.53 13.12 19.47
CA GLY A 50 18.08 13.88 20.65
C GLY A 50 16.84 14.73 20.39
N ILE A 51 16.10 14.47 19.30
CA ILE A 51 14.84 15.15 19.01
C ILE A 51 13.72 14.43 19.73
N LYS A 52 12.91 15.21 20.46
CA LYS A 52 11.73 14.73 21.17
C LYS A 52 10.51 14.78 20.26
N HIS A 53 9.76 13.69 20.25
CA HIS A 53 8.56 13.49 19.46
C HIS A 53 7.40 13.18 20.41
N ILE A 54 6.32 13.94 20.29
CA ILE A 54 5.11 13.79 21.11
C ILE A 54 4.06 13.07 20.28
N PHE A 55 3.47 12.03 20.85
CA PHE A 55 2.45 11.22 20.21
C PHE A 55 1.16 11.16 21.04
N PRO A 56 -0.01 11.13 20.38
CA PRO A 56 -0.17 11.51 18.97
C PRO A 56 0.27 12.96 18.76
N GLU A 57 0.75 13.27 17.55
CA GLU A 57 1.02 14.66 17.17
C GLU A 57 -0.26 15.49 17.31
N ASP A 58 -0.17 16.78 17.60
CA ASP A 58 -1.35 17.67 17.77
C ASP A 58 -2.30 17.64 16.56
N SER A 59 -1.79 17.32 15.37
CA SER A 59 -2.55 17.17 14.13
C SER A 59 -3.03 15.73 13.84
N SER A 60 -2.58 14.75 14.60
CA SER A 60 -3.00 13.35 14.44
C SER A 60 -4.29 13.10 15.20
N THR A 61 -5.22 12.41 14.54
CA THR A 61 -6.44 11.88 15.17
C THR A 61 -6.28 10.41 15.59
N ASP A 62 -5.09 9.84 15.41
CA ASP A 62 -4.79 8.50 15.88
C ASP A 62 -4.65 8.55 17.40
N GLU A 63 -5.25 7.58 18.08
CA GLU A 63 -5.17 7.47 19.53
C GLU A 63 -4.53 6.13 19.90
N TYR A 64 -3.92 6.09 21.08
CA TYR A 64 -3.39 4.87 21.69
C TYR A 64 -2.39 4.15 20.76
N LEU A 65 -1.34 4.86 20.37
CA LEU A 65 -0.36 4.39 19.38
C LEU A 65 0.63 3.36 19.95
N ALA A 66 1.09 2.45 19.10
CA ALA A 66 2.09 1.45 19.46
C ALA A 66 3.42 2.04 19.93
N ILE A 67 3.79 3.24 19.46
CA ILE A 67 4.94 3.97 19.99
C ILE A 67 4.76 4.35 21.47
N CYS A 68 3.52 4.59 21.92
CA CYS A 68 3.21 4.81 23.32
C CYS A 68 3.22 3.52 24.15
N ALA A 69 3.01 2.36 23.53
CA ALA A 69 3.28 1.07 24.17
C ALA A 69 4.79 0.87 24.44
N LEU A 70 5.64 1.27 23.50
CA LEU A 70 7.10 1.25 23.68
C LEU A 70 7.58 2.27 24.73
N ALA A 71 6.99 3.47 24.76
CA ALA A 71 7.25 4.46 25.80
C ALA A 71 6.87 3.93 27.19
N GLU A 72 5.72 3.26 27.31
CA GLU A 72 5.30 2.64 28.56
C GLU A 72 6.25 1.50 28.98
N ALA A 73 6.74 0.70 28.03
CA ALA A 73 7.72 -0.35 28.32
C ALA A 73 9.05 0.19 28.87
N LEU A 74 9.48 1.38 28.42
CA LEU A 74 10.61 2.11 29.00
C LEU A 74 10.28 2.66 30.39
N GLU A 75 9.11 3.28 30.57
CA GLU A 75 8.70 3.86 31.85
C GLU A 75 8.57 2.81 32.96
N GLN A 76 8.05 1.62 32.62
CA GLN A 76 7.91 0.49 33.54
C GLN A 76 9.21 -0.31 33.72
N ASN A 77 10.29 0.04 33.01
CA ASN A 77 11.57 -0.68 33.01
C ASN A 77 11.48 -2.15 32.56
N PHE A 78 10.54 -2.48 31.67
CA PHE A 78 10.52 -3.79 31.01
C PHE A 78 11.70 -3.93 30.04
N VAL A 79 12.06 -2.80 29.41
CA VAL A 79 13.27 -2.64 28.63
C VAL A 79 14.11 -1.52 29.22
N ASN A 80 15.43 -1.64 29.09
CA ASN A 80 16.41 -0.65 29.55
C ASN A 80 16.60 0.48 28.54
N ASN A 81 16.45 0.18 27.24
CA ASN A 81 16.66 1.16 26.17
C ASN A 81 15.89 0.77 24.91
N ILE A 82 15.40 1.77 24.17
CA ILE A 82 14.91 1.61 22.81
C ILE A 82 15.50 2.77 22.00
N GLU A 83 16.17 2.48 20.90
CA GLU A 83 16.66 3.51 19.99
C GLU A 83 15.67 3.72 18.84
N PHE A 84 15.18 4.95 18.72
CA PHE A 84 14.36 5.38 17.61
C PHE A 84 15.19 6.15 16.58
N VAL A 85 15.04 5.80 15.31
CA VAL A 85 15.65 6.54 14.20
C VAL A 85 14.53 7.19 13.39
N ASP A 86 14.63 8.51 13.21
CA ASP A 86 13.77 9.27 12.32
C ASP A 86 14.33 9.29 10.90
N PHE A 87 13.55 8.81 9.95
CA PHE A 87 13.88 8.84 8.52
C PHE A 87 13.19 9.99 7.76
N GLY A 88 12.54 10.92 8.47
CA GLY A 88 11.82 12.06 7.91
C GLY A 88 10.39 11.74 7.44
N PHE A 89 9.98 10.48 7.53
CA PHE A 89 8.62 10.01 7.25
C PHE A 89 8.05 9.11 8.37
N GLY A 90 8.75 9.00 9.50
CA GLY A 90 8.31 8.24 10.67
C GLY A 90 9.49 7.72 11.51
N LEU A 91 9.18 7.40 12.77
CA LEU A 91 10.13 6.78 13.70
C LEU A 91 10.15 5.27 13.56
N PHE A 92 11.37 4.72 13.53
CA PHE A 92 11.62 3.29 13.43
C PHE A 92 12.39 2.80 14.66
N VAL A 93 12.07 1.58 15.10
CA VAL A 93 12.80 0.91 16.18
C VAL A 93 14.09 0.34 15.60
N ASN A 94 15.22 0.99 15.91
CA ASN A 94 16.54 0.56 15.49
C ASN A 94 17.11 -0.52 16.42
N SER A 95 16.95 -0.34 17.73
CA SER A 95 17.39 -1.34 18.72
C SER A 95 16.46 -1.39 19.93
N ILE A 96 16.36 -2.56 20.55
CA ILE A 96 15.77 -2.76 21.88
C ILE A 96 16.87 -3.37 22.76
N ASN A 97 17.13 -2.76 23.92
CA ASN A 97 18.24 -3.11 24.83
C ASN A 97 19.62 -3.16 24.14
N GLY A 98 19.82 -2.36 23.08
CA GLY A 98 21.06 -2.34 22.30
C GLY A 98 21.22 -3.52 21.33
N ILE A 99 20.19 -4.33 21.13
CA ILE A 99 20.20 -5.44 20.17
C ILE A 99 19.80 -4.90 18.79
N ALA A 100 20.78 -4.83 17.88
CA ALA A 100 20.63 -4.48 16.47
C ALA A 100 21.71 -5.16 15.58
N PRO A 101 21.64 -6.49 15.37
CA PRO A 101 22.55 -7.19 14.47
C PRO A 101 22.52 -6.66 13.03
N GLU A 102 23.62 -6.81 12.30
CA GLU A 102 23.66 -6.49 10.86
C GLU A 102 22.63 -7.32 10.08
N ASN A 103 22.04 -6.73 9.03
CA ASN A 103 21.01 -7.35 8.19
C ASN A 103 19.82 -7.91 8.98
N SER A 104 19.44 -7.24 10.07
CA SER A 104 18.26 -7.58 10.85
C SER A 104 17.45 -6.34 11.19
N TYR A 105 16.18 -6.53 11.53
CA TYR A 105 15.30 -5.47 11.97
C TYR A 105 14.25 -5.99 12.97
N TRP A 106 13.71 -5.09 13.79
CA TRP A 106 12.64 -5.39 14.73
C TRP A 106 11.28 -5.35 14.03
N LYS A 107 10.76 -6.51 13.67
CA LYS A 107 9.51 -6.64 12.91
C LYS A 107 8.29 -6.47 13.82
N LEU A 108 7.51 -5.43 13.55
CA LEU A 108 6.27 -5.11 14.25
C LEU A 108 5.13 -6.04 13.82
N HIS A 109 4.41 -6.59 14.78
CA HIS A 109 3.20 -7.38 14.58
C HIS A 109 2.07 -6.86 15.46
N LEU A 110 0.84 -6.95 14.95
CA LEU A 110 -0.39 -6.77 15.70
C LEU A 110 -1.16 -8.11 15.68
N ASN A 111 -1.45 -8.66 16.86
CA ASN A 111 -2.26 -9.88 17.01
C ASN A 111 -1.76 -11.04 16.11
N THR A 112 -0.44 -11.27 16.10
CA THR A 112 0.31 -12.27 15.30
C THR A 112 0.52 -11.96 13.81
N LEU A 113 -0.14 -10.94 13.27
CA LEU A 113 0.05 -10.52 11.87
C LEU A 113 1.10 -9.41 11.81
N GLY A 114 1.98 -9.45 10.80
CA GLY A 114 2.91 -8.34 10.55
C GLY A 114 2.12 -7.05 10.31
N ALA A 115 2.57 -5.94 10.92
CA ALA A 115 1.90 -4.66 10.74
C ALA A 115 2.30 -4.00 9.41
N ASP A 116 1.31 -3.41 8.75
CA ASP A 116 1.49 -2.69 7.48
C ASP A 116 1.85 -1.20 7.67
N VAL A 117 1.84 -0.73 8.93
CA VAL A 117 2.18 0.64 9.33
C VAL A 117 3.24 0.64 10.42
N GLY A 118 3.96 1.76 10.57
CA GLY A 118 4.99 1.93 11.61
C GLY A 118 4.42 2.15 13.01
N VAL A 119 5.28 2.09 14.02
CA VAL A 119 4.90 2.25 15.44
C VAL A 119 4.22 3.59 15.75
N ALA A 120 4.55 4.64 14.99
CA ALA A 120 3.98 5.97 15.13
C ALA A 120 2.55 6.10 14.58
N GLN A 121 2.05 5.09 13.86
CA GLN A 121 0.76 5.11 13.15
C GLN A 121 -0.14 3.92 13.51
N LEU A 122 0.40 2.91 14.21
CA LEU A 122 -0.36 1.74 14.62
C LEU A 122 -1.20 2.05 15.88
N SER A 123 -2.48 2.34 15.72
CA SER A 123 -3.43 2.43 16.85
C SER A 123 -3.75 1.06 17.45
N LEU A 124 -3.80 1.00 18.78
CA LEU A 124 -4.03 -0.20 19.55
C LEU A 124 -5.30 -0.08 20.41
N LYS A 125 -5.90 -1.23 20.74
CA LYS A 125 -7.11 -1.36 21.56
C LYS A 125 -6.88 -2.31 22.72
N VAL A 126 -7.77 -2.26 23.72
CA VAL A 126 -7.79 -3.26 24.80
C VAL A 126 -7.89 -4.67 24.20
N GLY A 127 -6.99 -5.55 24.64
CA GLY A 127 -6.86 -6.92 24.20
C GLY A 127 -5.91 -7.12 23.03
N ASP A 128 -5.42 -6.05 22.38
CA ASP A 128 -4.42 -6.19 21.34
C ASP A 128 -3.07 -6.65 21.93
N VAL A 129 -2.39 -7.49 21.17
CA VAL A 129 -1.01 -7.90 21.43
C VAL A 129 -0.12 -7.26 20.37
N VAL A 130 0.72 -6.33 20.78
CA VAL A 130 1.75 -5.75 19.93
C VAL A 130 3.07 -6.46 20.20
N SER A 131 3.71 -6.98 19.14
CA SER A 131 5.00 -7.66 19.30
C SER A 131 6.06 -7.18 18.33
N PHE A 132 7.29 -7.14 18.82
CA PHE A 132 8.50 -6.85 18.06
C PHE A 132 9.34 -8.10 18.07
N ILE A 133 9.54 -8.70 16.89
CA ILE A 133 10.31 -9.93 16.72
C ILE A 133 11.56 -9.58 15.92
N LEU A 134 12.73 -9.80 16.49
CA LEU A 134 13.98 -9.58 15.78
C LEU A 134 14.06 -10.56 14.60
N THR A 135 14.23 -10.02 13.40
CA THR A 135 14.14 -10.77 12.15
C THR A 135 15.37 -10.49 11.30
N ALA A 136 16.10 -11.53 10.92
CA ALA A 136 17.15 -11.46 9.90
C ALA A 136 16.52 -11.36 8.51
N PHE A 137 17.21 -10.63 7.63
CA PHE A 137 16.82 -10.43 6.25
C PHE A 137 17.98 -10.77 5.32
N ASP A 138 17.77 -11.68 4.38
CA ASP A 138 18.72 -11.96 3.31
C ASP A 138 18.44 -11.03 2.11
N PRO A 139 19.35 -10.06 1.80
CA PRO A 139 19.12 -9.09 0.73
C PRO A 139 19.24 -9.69 -0.69
N ILE A 140 19.64 -10.96 -0.82
CA ILE A 140 19.77 -11.67 -2.10
C ILE A 140 18.51 -12.49 -2.37
N THR A 141 18.04 -13.24 -1.37
CA THR A 141 16.88 -14.14 -1.51
C THR A 141 15.56 -13.48 -1.09
N PHE A 142 15.64 -12.35 -0.37
CA PHE A 142 14.51 -11.67 0.28
C PHE A 142 13.80 -12.54 1.32
N GLU A 143 14.48 -13.58 1.82
CA GLU A 143 13.97 -14.43 2.88
C GLU A 143 14.13 -13.74 4.24
N GLU A 144 13.16 -13.98 5.13
CA GLU A 144 13.13 -13.45 6.49
C GLU A 144 13.13 -14.61 7.50
N GLU A 145 13.97 -14.52 8.53
CA GLU A 145 14.08 -15.53 9.58
C GLU A 145 14.04 -14.87 10.97
N ALA A 146 13.15 -15.33 11.85
CA ALA A 146 13.08 -14.83 13.23
C ALA A 146 14.29 -15.31 14.04
N LEU A 147 14.99 -14.38 14.71
CA LEU A 147 16.23 -14.63 15.45
C LEU A 147 16.02 -15.00 16.93
N GLY A 148 14.78 -15.00 17.39
CA GLY A 148 14.39 -15.49 18.72
C GLY A 148 14.28 -14.41 19.81
N ASP A 149 14.81 -13.20 19.61
CA ASP A 149 14.56 -12.07 20.49
C ASP A 149 13.16 -11.47 20.23
N SER A 150 12.39 -11.22 21.30
CA SER A 150 11.07 -10.62 21.21
C SER A 150 10.70 -9.72 22.40
N LEU A 151 9.92 -8.68 22.09
CA LEU A 151 9.16 -7.86 23.04
C LEU A 151 7.68 -7.99 22.70
N ILE A 152 6.87 -8.47 23.63
CA ILE A 152 5.44 -8.70 23.47
C ILE A 152 4.71 -7.92 24.55
N LEU A 153 3.82 -7.01 24.14
CA LEU A 153 3.04 -6.17 25.05
C LEU A 153 1.56 -6.41 24.79
N THR A 154 0.83 -6.83 25.82
CA THR A 154 -0.63 -6.97 25.77
C THR A 154 -1.28 -5.74 26.35
N ILE A 155 -2.20 -5.12 25.60
CA ILE A 155 -2.91 -3.92 26.04
C ILE A 155 -4.05 -4.34 26.97
N GLU A 156 -3.83 -4.27 28.28
CA GLU A 156 -4.82 -4.68 29.29
C GLU A 156 -5.92 -3.63 29.47
N ALA A 157 -5.57 -2.35 29.36
CA ALA A 157 -6.50 -1.24 29.46
C ALA A 157 -5.97 -0.03 28.69
N LEU A 158 -6.86 0.91 28.38
CA LEU A 158 -6.50 2.23 27.85
C LEU A 158 -6.65 3.25 28.99
N ASP A 159 -5.69 4.15 29.14
CA ASP A 159 -5.81 5.26 30.08
C ASP A 159 -6.75 6.33 29.48
N PRO A 160 -7.95 6.57 30.06
CA PRO A 160 -8.85 7.58 29.55
C PRO A 160 -8.26 8.97 29.81
N VAL A 161 -8.05 9.76 28.75
CA VAL A 161 -7.62 11.15 28.89
C VAL A 161 -8.68 11.92 29.67
N LEU A 162 -8.42 12.19 30.94
CA LEU A 162 -9.10 13.23 31.72
C LEU A 162 -8.67 14.58 31.14
N SER A 163 -9.42 15.09 30.17
CA SER A 163 -9.38 16.51 29.87
C SER A 163 -9.85 17.27 31.13
N LYS A 164 -8.97 18.12 31.67
CA LYS A 164 -9.36 19.12 32.67
C LYS A 164 -10.46 19.98 32.06
N ASN A 165 -11.66 19.84 32.60
CA ASN A 165 -12.76 20.80 32.74
C ASN A 165 -14.10 20.14 32.38
N ASP A 166 -14.70 19.45 33.35
CA ASP A 166 -16.11 19.69 33.64
C ASP A 166 -16.43 19.16 35.05
N GLU A 167 -16.84 20.07 35.93
CA GLU A 167 -17.36 19.77 37.25
C GLU A 167 -18.76 19.13 37.12
N ASP A 168 -18.98 18.08 37.90
CA ASP A 168 -20.27 17.50 38.29
C ASP A 168 -21.24 17.03 37.19
N VAL A 169 -21.10 15.76 36.79
CA VAL A 169 -22.27 14.94 36.42
C VAL A 169 -22.22 13.59 37.14
N VAL A 170 -23.14 13.44 38.09
CA VAL A 170 -23.44 12.18 38.77
C VAL A 170 -23.98 11.17 37.75
N ILE A 171 -23.28 10.07 37.53
CA ILE A 171 -23.76 8.94 36.71
C ILE A 171 -24.53 7.96 37.62
N PRO A 172 -25.83 7.69 37.37
CA PRO A 172 -26.46 6.47 37.87
C PRO A 172 -26.17 5.29 36.93
N ALA A 173 -26.00 4.13 37.54
CA ALA A 173 -25.62 2.88 36.90
C ALA A 173 -26.57 2.38 35.80
N SER A 174 -25.96 1.75 34.79
CA SER A 174 -26.44 0.57 34.05
C SER A 174 -27.83 0.63 33.40
N GLY A 175 -27.84 0.92 32.11
CA GLY A 175 -28.92 0.59 31.17
C GLY A 175 -28.38 0.63 29.75
N GLY A 176 -28.32 -0.52 29.08
CA GLY A 176 -27.74 -0.66 27.74
C GLY A 176 -28.44 0.20 26.69
N PHE A 177 -27.73 1.22 26.19
CA PHE A 177 -28.11 1.93 24.98
C PHE A 177 -27.45 1.23 23.80
N VAL A 178 -28.27 0.60 22.95
CA VAL A 178 -27.84 0.19 21.61
C VAL A 178 -27.73 1.48 20.80
N TYR A 179 -26.52 1.99 20.61
CA TYR A 179 -26.28 3.04 19.62
C TYR A 179 -26.60 2.46 18.24
N LYS A 180 -27.75 2.83 17.68
CA LYS A 180 -28.09 2.49 16.30
C LYS A 180 -27.21 3.37 15.41
N THR A 181 -26.24 2.75 14.74
CA THR A 181 -25.41 3.41 13.74
C THR A 181 -26.29 4.15 12.73
N PRO A 182 -26.04 5.44 12.43
CA PRO A 182 -26.78 6.15 11.41
C PRO A 182 -26.70 5.44 10.05
N PRO A 183 -27.73 5.53 9.20
CA PRO A 183 -27.65 5.02 7.85
C PRO A 183 -26.60 5.81 7.05
N LEU A 184 -25.85 5.09 6.22
CA LEU A 184 -24.86 5.63 5.28
C LEU A 184 -25.51 6.70 4.38
N SER A 185 -24.83 7.83 4.24
CA SER A 185 -25.22 8.92 3.34
C SER A 185 -24.29 8.99 2.13
N ILE A 186 -24.81 8.63 0.96
CA ILE A 186 -24.09 8.80 -0.32
C ILE A 186 -23.77 10.27 -0.59
N LEU A 187 -24.69 11.18 -0.25
CA LEU A 187 -24.46 12.61 -0.43
C LEU A 187 -23.22 13.08 0.33
N ARG A 188 -23.07 12.68 1.60
CA ARG A 188 -21.89 13.05 2.41
C ARG A 188 -20.61 12.40 1.89
N ALA A 189 -20.68 11.18 1.37
CA ALA A 189 -19.54 10.51 0.74
C ALA A 189 -19.08 11.25 -0.54
N VAL A 190 -20.03 11.70 -1.37
CA VAL A 190 -19.75 12.51 -2.56
C VAL A 190 -19.20 13.89 -2.18
N ASP A 191 -19.79 14.53 -1.17
CA ASP A 191 -19.34 15.84 -0.67
C ASP A 191 -17.91 15.75 -0.13
N TYR A 192 -17.56 14.69 0.62
CA TYR A 192 -16.18 14.43 1.05
C TYR A 192 -15.21 14.37 -0.14
N LEU A 193 -15.52 13.57 -1.17
CA LEU A 193 -14.67 13.49 -2.36
C LEU A 193 -14.53 14.87 -3.03
N ARG A 194 -15.63 15.64 -3.10
CA ARG A 194 -15.62 16.99 -3.67
C ARG A 194 -14.66 17.90 -2.91
N ASP A 195 -14.76 17.92 -1.58
CA ASP A 195 -13.94 18.77 -0.72
C ASP A 195 -12.46 18.44 -0.88
N VAL A 196 -12.10 17.15 -0.89
CA VAL A 196 -10.72 16.69 -1.14
C VAL A 196 -10.23 17.20 -2.50
N HIS A 197 -10.97 16.96 -3.58
CA HIS A 197 -10.53 17.42 -4.91
C HIS A 197 -10.46 18.94 -5.05
N GLN A 198 -11.32 19.70 -4.39
CA GLN A 198 -11.26 21.16 -4.42
C GLN A 198 -10.02 21.69 -3.69
N ILE A 199 -9.68 21.10 -2.54
CA ILE A 199 -8.49 21.43 -1.74
C ILE A 199 -7.21 21.13 -2.53
N TYR A 200 -7.12 19.94 -3.13
CA TYR A 200 -5.94 19.48 -3.86
C TYR A 200 -5.97 19.80 -5.36
N ARG A 201 -6.96 20.56 -5.84
CA ARG A 201 -7.12 20.91 -7.27
C ARG A 201 -7.13 19.70 -8.21
N ALA A 202 -7.76 18.61 -7.77
CA ALA A 202 -7.74 17.28 -8.41
C ALA A 202 -6.35 16.62 -8.56
N ASP A 203 -5.28 17.24 -8.02
CA ASP A 203 -3.95 16.67 -7.92
C ASP A 203 -3.72 16.14 -6.50
N THR A 204 -4.19 14.90 -6.26
CA THR A 204 -4.01 14.20 -4.99
C THR A 204 -2.67 13.47 -4.90
N GLY A 205 -1.72 13.80 -5.78
CA GLY A 205 -0.38 13.20 -5.81
C GLY A 205 -0.33 11.77 -6.36
N SER A 206 -1.40 11.28 -7.00
CA SER A 206 -1.40 10.07 -7.83
C SER A 206 -2.68 9.98 -8.65
N ASP A 207 -2.54 9.60 -9.93
CA ASP A 207 -3.63 9.22 -10.84
C ASP A 207 -4.52 8.11 -10.25
N LEU A 208 -4.00 7.31 -9.31
CA LEU A 208 -4.76 6.25 -8.63
C LEU A 208 -6.09 6.77 -8.06
N TYR A 209 -6.01 7.78 -7.23
CA TYR A 209 -7.14 8.24 -6.44
C TYR A 209 -8.11 9.04 -7.30
N THR A 210 -7.60 9.98 -8.10
CA THR A 210 -8.42 10.82 -8.98
C THR A 210 -9.28 9.99 -9.93
N ASP A 211 -8.74 8.91 -10.48
CA ASP A 211 -9.47 8.02 -11.38
C ASP A 211 -10.62 7.29 -10.70
N TRP A 212 -10.37 6.68 -9.55
CA TRP A 212 -11.43 5.98 -8.81
C TRP A 212 -12.52 6.94 -8.35
N ALA A 213 -12.14 8.14 -7.90
CA ALA A 213 -13.11 9.18 -7.57
C ALA A 213 -13.90 9.65 -8.79
N THR A 214 -13.28 9.69 -9.99
CA THR A 214 -13.99 10.00 -11.25
C THR A 214 -15.06 8.97 -11.56
N ILE A 215 -14.76 7.68 -11.39
CA ILE A 215 -15.75 6.60 -11.57
C ILE A 215 -16.87 6.75 -10.53
N ALA A 216 -16.55 7.09 -9.28
CA ALA A 216 -17.53 7.32 -8.24
C ALA A 216 -18.46 8.50 -8.54
N TYR A 217 -17.93 9.63 -9.04
CA TYR A 217 -18.72 10.77 -9.50
C TYR A 217 -19.66 10.39 -10.65
N SER A 218 -19.16 9.65 -11.63
CA SER A 218 -19.95 9.15 -12.75
C SER A 218 -21.08 8.23 -12.27
N ALA A 219 -20.79 7.34 -11.31
CA ALA A 219 -21.79 6.49 -10.68
C ALA A 219 -22.85 7.32 -9.92
N ALA A 220 -22.45 8.37 -9.21
CA ALA A 220 -23.34 9.27 -8.48
C ALA A 220 -24.09 10.26 -9.38
N GLY A 221 -23.71 10.40 -10.66
CA GLY A 221 -24.30 11.37 -11.58
C GLY A 221 -23.90 12.81 -11.26
N VAL A 222 -22.69 13.02 -10.74
CA VAL A 222 -22.14 14.36 -10.47
C VAL A 222 -21.68 14.98 -11.79
N LEU A 223 -22.24 16.15 -12.12
CA LEU A 223 -22.01 16.88 -13.37
C LEU A 223 -21.66 18.36 -13.11
N ASP A 224 -21.20 18.68 -11.90
CA ASP A 224 -20.89 20.05 -11.47
C ASP A 224 -19.42 20.43 -11.72
N ASP A 225 -18.96 21.51 -11.10
CA ASP A 225 -17.62 22.06 -11.29
C ASP A 225 -16.49 21.10 -10.89
N VAL A 226 -16.73 20.17 -9.95
CA VAL A 226 -15.72 19.17 -9.59
C VAL A 226 -15.48 18.16 -10.71
N HIS A 227 -16.55 17.80 -11.44
CA HIS A 227 -16.45 16.94 -12.61
C HIS A 227 -15.57 17.60 -13.68
N ASP A 228 -15.80 18.89 -13.96
CA ASP A 228 -15.00 19.65 -14.94
C ASP A 228 -13.54 19.82 -14.51
N LEU A 229 -13.29 20.01 -13.21
CA LEU A 229 -11.95 20.09 -12.63
C LEU A 229 -11.17 18.79 -12.84
N VAL A 230 -11.78 17.66 -12.47
CA VAL A 230 -11.18 16.34 -12.61
C VAL A 230 -10.95 16.02 -14.08
N PHE A 231 -11.95 16.25 -14.95
CA PHE A 231 -11.81 16.06 -16.39
C PHE A 231 -10.66 16.88 -17.00
N SER A 232 -10.51 18.14 -16.57
CA SER A 232 -9.40 18.99 -16.99
C SER A 232 -8.06 18.44 -16.53
N ASN A 233 -8.00 17.90 -15.30
CA ASN A 233 -6.81 17.22 -14.78
C ASN A 233 -6.45 16.00 -15.65
N LEU A 234 -7.42 15.14 -16.00
CA LEU A 234 -7.18 13.98 -16.88
C LEU A 234 -6.61 14.36 -18.25
N LYS A 235 -7.05 15.49 -18.81
CA LYS A 235 -6.50 16.00 -20.08
C LYS A 235 -5.06 16.53 -19.94
N ASN A 236 -4.77 17.20 -18.83
CA ASN A 236 -3.45 17.79 -18.57
C ASN A 236 -2.40 16.72 -18.21
N TYR A 237 -2.83 15.64 -17.56
CA TYR A 237 -1.98 14.51 -17.16
C TYR A 237 -2.29 13.26 -18.00
N ASN A 238 -2.44 13.45 -19.31
CA ASN A 238 -2.75 12.38 -20.25
C ASN A 238 -1.49 11.61 -20.72
N VAL A 239 -0.80 10.98 -19.78
CA VAL A 239 0.43 10.22 -20.05
C VAL A 239 0.18 8.73 -19.77
N PRO A 240 0.40 7.83 -20.75
CA PRO A 240 0.36 6.40 -20.52
C PRO A 240 1.31 5.94 -19.40
N SER A 241 0.84 5.05 -18.53
CA SER A 241 1.66 4.42 -17.51
C SER A 241 2.45 3.24 -18.08
N LEU A 242 3.55 2.86 -17.44
CA LEU A 242 4.24 1.60 -17.73
C LEU A 242 3.51 0.40 -17.14
N LEU A 243 2.69 0.61 -16.11
CA LEU A 243 1.83 -0.43 -15.54
C LEU A 243 0.58 -0.55 -16.40
N LEU A 244 0.29 -1.78 -16.85
CA LEU A 244 -0.86 -2.03 -17.71
C LEU A 244 -2.18 -1.70 -16.98
N THR A 245 -2.29 -2.10 -15.71
CA THR A 245 -3.45 -1.85 -14.84
C THR A 245 -3.81 -0.38 -14.69
N ASP A 246 -2.84 0.52 -14.71
CA ASP A 246 -3.10 1.97 -14.71
C ASP A 246 -3.78 2.41 -16.02
N ASN A 247 -3.37 1.86 -17.16
CA ASN A 247 -3.97 2.17 -18.46
C ASN A 247 -5.38 1.56 -18.61
N GLU A 248 -5.61 0.39 -18.02
CA GLU A 248 -6.91 -0.27 -17.94
C GLU A 248 -7.89 0.55 -17.09
N ARG A 249 -7.45 0.96 -15.89
CA ARG A 249 -8.18 1.85 -15.00
C ARG A 249 -8.45 3.20 -15.65
N ARG A 250 -7.46 3.79 -16.32
CA ARG A 250 -7.63 5.02 -17.11
C ARG A 250 -8.69 4.83 -18.20
N THR A 251 -8.72 3.68 -18.88
CA THR A 251 -9.75 3.36 -19.87
C THR A 251 -11.14 3.26 -19.23
N MET A 252 -11.27 2.62 -18.06
CA MET A 252 -12.50 2.57 -17.28
C MET A 252 -13.01 3.98 -16.91
N VAL A 253 -12.10 4.89 -16.52
CA VAL A 253 -12.43 6.28 -16.25
C VAL A 253 -13.03 6.96 -17.47
N LEU A 254 -12.35 6.89 -18.62
CA LEU A 254 -12.81 7.52 -19.87
C LEU A 254 -14.20 7.00 -20.26
N LEU A 255 -14.42 5.70 -20.15
CA LEU A 255 -15.72 5.08 -20.38
C LEU A 255 -16.80 5.59 -19.41
N SER A 256 -16.45 5.81 -18.13
CA SER A 256 -17.39 6.28 -17.11
C SER A 256 -17.88 7.71 -17.37
N ILE A 257 -17.01 8.57 -17.91
CA ILE A 257 -17.35 9.97 -18.25
C ILE A 257 -17.81 10.14 -19.70
N GLY A 258 -17.85 9.06 -20.49
CA GLY A 258 -18.30 9.09 -21.89
C GLY A 258 -17.28 9.63 -22.88
N GLU A 259 -16.01 9.64 -22.52
CA GLU A 259 -14.92 10.01 -23.42
C GLU A 259 -14.45 8.78 -24.21
N ASN A 260 -14.10 9.00 -25.48
CA ASN A 260 -13.70 7.91 -26.36
C ASN A 260 -12.26 7.45 -26.06
N PRO A 261 -12.06 6.24 -25.51
CA PRO A 261 -10.72 5.76 -25.13
C PRO A 261 -9.83 5.40 -26.33
N TYR A 262 -10.39 5.34 -27.55
CA TYR A 262 -9.60 5.15 -28.77
C TYR A 262 -8.82 6.39 -29.19
N SER A 263 -9.15 7.57 -28.68
CA SER A 263 -8.56 8.82 -29.16
C SER A 263 -8.58 9.95 -28.12
N PHE A 264 -8.53 9.63 -26.82
CA PHE A 264 -8.60 10.65 -25.78
C PHE A 264 -7.34 11.52 -25.76
N SER A 265 -7.51 12.79 -26.12
CA SER A 265 -6.44 13.79 -26.18
C SER A 265 -5.17 13.31 -26.91
N GLY A 266 -5.36 12.56 -28.00
CA GLY A 266 -4.27 12.04 -28.84
C GLY A 266 -3.70 10.67 -28.42
N VAL A 267 -4.22 10.07 -27.34
CA VAL A 267 -3.81 8.75 -26.85
C VAL A 267 -4.91 7.72 -27.13
N ASN A 268 -4.51 6.54 -27.61
CA ASN A 268 -5.40 5.39 -27.78
C ASN A 268 -5.12 4.38 -26.67
N TYR A 269 -5.86 4.49 -25.56
CA TYR A 269 -5.70 3.62 -24.39
C TYR A 269 -6.14 2.18 -24.67
N VAL A 270 -7.15 2.00 -25.53
CA VAL A 270 -7.56 0.64 -25.96
C VAL A 270 -6.40 -0.06 -26.67
N LYS A 271 -5.67 0.66 -27.53
CA LYS A 271 -4.51 0.10 -28.24
C LYS A 271 -3.39 -0.29 -27.28
N ILE A 272 -3.13 0.52 -26.25
CA ILE A 272 -2.13 0.20 -25.22
C ILE A 272 -2.46 -1.14 -24.55
N ILE A 273 -3.73 -1.36 -24.18
CA ILE A 273 -4.18 -2.63 -23.60
C ILE A 273 -4.01 -3.77 -24.59
N THR A 274 -4.48 -3.60 -25.83
CA THR A 274 -4.44 -4.69 -26.83
C THR A 274 -3.03 -5.03 -27.31
N ASP A 275 -2.11 -4.05 -27.32
CA ASP A 275 -0.70 -4.27 -27.67
C ASP A 275 0.06 -5.03 -26.56
N ALA A 276 -0.46 -5.01 -25.33
CA ALA A 276 0.09 -5.79 -24.21
C ALA A 276 -0.33 -7.26 -24.24
N PHE A 277 -1.17 -7.67 -25.19
CA PHE A 277 -1.56 -9.08 -25.37
C PHE A 277 -0.46 -9.86 -26.11
N ASP A 278 0.12 -10.86 -25.46
CA ASP A 278 1.22 -11.67 -26.02
C ASP A 278 0.75 -12.81 -26.94
N GLY A 279 -0.57 -12.95 -27.13
CA GLY A 279 -1.21 -14.05 -27.84
C GLY A 279 -1.78 -15.12 -26.91
N VAL A 280 -1.55 -15.03 -25.61
CA VAL A 280 -2.07 -15.91 -24.55
C VAL A 280 -2.68 -15.09 -23.41
N GLN A 281 -1.99 -14.05 -22.94
CA GLN A 281 -2.38 -13.22 -21.80
C GLN A 281 -2.01 -11.74 -22.02
N PHE A 282 -2.55 -10.88 -21.17
CA PHE A 282 -2.20 -9.47 -21.05
C PHE A 282 -1.11 -9.26 -19.99
N GLY A 283 -0.18 -8.34 -20.26
CA GLY A 283 0.74 -7.85 -19.24
C GLY A 283 1.73 -8.90 -18.74
N ASP A 284 1.94 -8.95 -17.44
CA ASP A 284 2.92 -9.84 -16.81
C ASP A 284 2.32 -11.22 -16.50
N SER A 285 3.00 -12.26 -16.99
CA SER A 285 2.62 -13.67 -16.85
C SER A 285 2.39 -14.20 -15.42
N LEU A 286 2.90 -13.50 -14.42
CA LEU A 286 2.70 -13.84 -13.02
C LEU A 286 1.35 -13.37 -12.48
N TRP A 287 0.69 -12.42 -13.12
CA TRP A 287 -0.46 -11.70 -12.57
C TRP A 287 -1.70 -11.86 -13.45
N VAL A 288 -2.63 -12.72 -13.02
CA VAL A 288 -3.95 -12.83 -13.67
C VAL A 288 -4.79 -11.54 -13.52
N ASN A 289 -4.35 -10.64 -12.65
CA ASN A 289 -4.96 -9.33 -12.46
C ASN A 289 -4.94 -8.48 -13.74
N ASP A 290 -3.85 -8.52 -14.51
CA ASP A 290 -3.73 -7.79 -15.77
C ASP A 290 -4.81 -8.25 -16.77
N ASP A 291 -4.98 -9.56 -16.92
CA ASP A 291 -6.03 -10.16 -17.76
C ASP A 291 -7.45 -9.79 -17.30
N ILE A 292 -7.71 -9.89 -16.00
CA ILE A 292 -9.03 -9.55 -15.43
C ILE A 292 -9.37 -8.07 -15.69
N PHE A 293 -8.41 -7.17 -15.49
CA PHE A 293 -8.62 -5.74 -15.68
C PHE A 293 -8.59 -5.30 -17.14
N ALA A 294 -7.91 -6.00 -18.04
CA ALA A 294 -8.01 -5.80 -19.49
C ALA A 294 -9.44 -6.08 -19.99
N LEU A 295 -10.04 -7.17 -19.53
CA LEU A 295 -11.32 -7.66 -20.02
C LEU A 295 -12.50 -6.71 -19.70
N ILE A 296 -12.42 -6.00 -18.57
CA ILE A 296 -13.44 -5.07 -18.08
C ILE A 296 -13.75 -3.93 -19.08
N PRO A 297 -12.79 -3.07 -19.46
CA PRO A 297 -13.01 -2.01 -20.44
C PRO A 297 -13.21 -2.56 -21.85
N LEU A 298 -12.56 -3.67 -22.24
CA LEU A 298 -12.70 -4.26 -23.58
C LEU A 298 -14.15 -4.65 -23.90
N ALA A 299 -14.90 -5.15 -22.91
CA ALA A 299 -16.34 -5.42 -23.04
C ALA A 299 -17.19 -4.18 -23.40
N SER A 300 -16.69 -2.98 -23.11
CA SER A 300 -17.38 -1.70 -23.32
C SER A 300 -16.90 -0.97 -24.58
N VAL A 301 -15.76 -1.38 -25.17
CA VAL A 301 -15.25 -0.84 -26.44
C VAL A 301 -15.48 -1.80 -27.61
N GLY A 302 -16.52 -2.62 -27.52
CA GLY A 302 -17.04 -3.40 -28.64
C GLY A 302 -16.33 -4.72 -28.90
N TYR A 303 -15.41 -5.16 -28.04
CA TYR A 303 -14.91 -6.54 -28.09
C TYR A 303 -15.98 -7.51 -27.60
N THR A 304 -16.07 -8.67 -28.23
CA THR A 304 -17.16 -9.65 -28.03
C THR A 304 -16.62 -11.05 -27.80
N SER A 305 -17.52 -12.00 -27.45
CA SER A 305 -17.17 -13.42 -27.31
C SER A 305 -16.69 -14.10 -28.60
N ASP A 306 -16.76 -13.43 -29.75
CA ASP A 306 -16.28 -13.95 -31.04
C ASP A 306 -14.84 -13.52 -31.34
N ASP A 307 -14.26 -12.61 -30.54
CA ASP A 307 -12.91 -12.11 -30.74
C ASP A 307 -11.86 -13.04 -30.15
N ASP A 308 -10.86 -13.42 -30.94
CA ASP A 308 -9.80 -14.37 -30.55
C ASP A 308 -9.04 -13.92 -29.28
N ILE A 309 -8.76 -12.62 -29.16
CA ILE A 309 -8.13 -12.03 -27.96
C ILE A 309 -8.96 -12.27 -26.70
N ILE A 310 -10.29 -12.10 -26.79
CA ILE A 310 -11.21 -12.30 -25.66
C ILE A 310 -11.33 -13.79 -25.33
N ILE A 311 -11.44 -14.65 -26.34
CA ILE A 311 -11.57 -16.10 -26.12
C ILE A 311 -10.34 -16.65 -25.39
N LYS A 312 -9.14 -16.21 -25.80
CA LYS A 312 -7.87 -16.66 -25.22
C LYS A 312 -7.64 -16.12 -23.82
N ASP A 313 -7.88 -14.84 -23.62
CA ASP A 313 -7.81 -14.20 -22.30
C ASP A 313 -8.77 -14.85 -21.30
N VAL A 314 -10.04 -15.04 -21.70
CA VAL A 314 -11.01 -15.77 -20.87
C VAL A 314 -10.54 -17.19 -20.57
N ALA A 315 -9.95 -17.90 -21.54
CA ALA A 315 -9.41 -19.23 -21.28
C ALA A 315 -8.28 -19.22 -20.25
N LEU A 316 -7.40 -18.22 -20.27
CA LEU A 316 -6.36 -18.03 -19.27
C LEU A 316 -6.97 -17.75 -17.89
N ILE A 317 -7.87 -16.76 -17.78
CA ILE A 317 -8.53 -16.40 -16.51
C ILE A 317 -9.21 -17.65 -15.90
N LEU A 318 -9.95 -18.42 -16.71
CA LEU A 318 -10.58 -19.66 -16.25
C LEU A 318 -9.56 -20.71 -15.79
N SER A 319 -8.41 -20.82 -16.45
CA SER A 319 -7.35 -21.75 -16.06
C SER A 319 -6.70 -21.42 -14.71
N ARG A 320 -6.76 -20.14 -14.30
CA ARG A 320 -6.23 -19.63 -13.03
C ARG A 320 -7.24 -19.70 -11.88
N GLN A 321 -8.50 -20.06 -12.14
CA GLN A 321 -9.49 -20.24 -11.07
C GLN A 321 -9.11 -21.44 -10.19
N ASN A 322 -9.09 -21.21 -8.89
CA ASN A 322 -8.89 -22.26 -7.90
C ASN A 322 -10.04 -23.29 -7.98
N GLN A 323 -9.70 -24.55 -8.26
CA GLN A 323 -10.68 -25.61 -8.48
C GLN A 323 -11.35 -26.10 -7.20
N ASP A 324 -10.73 -25.88 -6.04
CA ASP A 324 -11.25 -26.35 -4.76
C ASP A 324 -12.31 -25.41 -4.19
N ASN A 325 -12.09 -24.10 -4.31
CA ASN A 325 -12.97 -23.09 -3.70
C ASN A 325 -13.63 -22.14 -4.70
N GLY A 326 -13.17 -22.06 -5.96
CA GLY A 326 -13.75 -21.18 -6.98
C GLY A 326 -13.23 -19.75 -6.99
N SER A 327 -12.25 -19.41 -6.15
CA SER A 327 -11.64 -18.07 -6.09
C SER A 327 -10.56 -17.86 -7.15
N TRP A 328 -10.17 -16.60 -7.35
CA TRP A 328 -8.86 -16.24 -7.89
C TRP A 328 -7.98 -15.77 -6.75
N GLU A 329 -6.79 -16.37 -6.65
CA GLU A 329 -5.76 -16.06 -5.64
C GLU A 329 -6.23 -16.13 -4.17
N ASN A 330 -7.35 -16.81 -3.88
CA ASN A 330 -7.99 -16.77 -2.57
C ASN A 330 -8.31 -15.35 -2.07
N SER A 331 -8.53 -14.41 -3.01
CA SER A 331 -8.81 -13.00 -2.74
C SER A 331 -10.27 -12.67 -3.05
N VAL A 332 -10.94 -11.99 -2.12
CA VAL A 332 -12.32 -11.49 -2.33
C VAL A 332 -12.35 -10.42 -3.42
N ASP A 333 -11.38 -9.51 -3.40
CA ASP A 333 -11.26 -8.41 -4.36
C ASP A 333 -11.10 -8.94 -5.78
N LEU A 334 -10.08 -9.77 -6.00
CA LEU A 334 -9.75 -10.30 -7.32
C LEU A 334 -10.86 -11.21 -7.84
N THR A 335 -11.46 -12.02 -6.97
CA THR A 335 -12.61 -12.87 -7.33
C THR A 335 -13.83 -12.04 -7.75
N SER A 336 -14.07 -10.91 -7.08
CA SER A 336 -15.15 -9.98 -7.42
C SER A 336 -14.88 -9.27 -8.76
N ALA A 337 -13.64 -8.84 -9.00
CA ALA A 337 -13.23 -8.26 -10.28
C ALA A 337 -13.37 -9.28 -11.42
N ALA A 338 -12.91 -10.52 -11.23
CA ALA A 338 -13.04 -11.61 -12.20
C ALA A 338 -14.51 -11.89 -12.56
N ILE A 339 -15.42 -11.92 -11.59
CA ILE A 339 -16.85 -12.09 -11.88
C ILE A 339 -17.37 -10.94 -12.75
N GLN A 340 -17.06 -9.69 -12.40
CA GLN A 340 -17.49 -8.52 -13.17
C GLN A 340 -16.91 -8.50 -14.59
N ALA A 341 -15.64 -8.88 -14.74
CA ALA A 341 -14.93 -8.99 -16.02
C ALA A 341 -15.51 -10.08 -16.93
N LEU A 342 -15.79 -11.25 -16.36
CA LEU A 342 -16.28 -12.42 -17.10
C LEU A 342 -17.78 -12.34 -17.42
N PHE A 343 -18.57 -11.58 -16.64
CA PHE A 343 -20.02 -11.54 -16.76
C PHE A 343 -20.54 -11.18 -18.17
N PRO A 344 -19.98 -10.19 -18.89
CA PRO A 344 -20.38 -9.87 -20.26
C PRO A 344 -20.14 -11.01 -21.25
N PHE A 345 -19.23 -11.94 -20.93
CA PHE A 345 -18.78 -13.02 -21.81
C PHE A 345 -19.30 -14.40 -21.39
N LYS A 346 -20.40 -14.45 -20.64
CA LYS A 346 -21.04 -15.68 -20.14
C LYS A 346 -21.40 -16.74 -21.20
N SER A 347 -21.50 -16.34 -22.47
CA SER A 347 -21.71 -17.24 -23.60
C SER A 347 -20.48 -18.10 -23.93
N ILE A 348 -19.28 -17.72 -23.47
CA ILE A 348 -18.08 -18.53 -23.63
C ILE A 348 -18.17 -19.74 -22.69
N SER A 349 -17.84 -20.92 -23.21
CA SER A 349 -17.88 -22.17 -22.46
C SER A 349 -17.04 -22.09 -21.19
N GLY A 350 -17.58 -22.58 -20.08
CA GLY A 350 -16.92 -22.58 -18.76
C GLY A 350 -17.16 -21.32 -17.92
N VAL A 351 -17.41 -20.16 -18.54
CA VAL A 351 -17.56 -18.88 -17.83
C VAL A 351 -18.71 -18.89 -16.82
N SER A 352 -19.88 -19.38 -17.23
CA SER A 352 -21.04 -19.41 -16.34
C SER A 352 -20.82 -20.28 -15.09
N LEU A 353 -20.08 -21.38 -15.21
CA LEU A 353 -19.73 -22.24 -14.08
C LEU A 353 -18.71 -21.55 -13.17
N ALA A 354 -17.67 -20.94 -13.75
CA ALA A 354 -16.67 -20.22 -12.99
C ALA A 354 -17.27 -19.08 -12.17
N ILE A 355 -18.15 -18.27 -12.78
CA ILE A 355 -18.89 -17.22 -12.08
C ILE A 355 -19.73 -17.77 -10.92
N SER A 356 -20.38 -18.93 -11.11
CA SER A 356 -21.17 -19.56 -10.04
C SER A 356 -20.28 -20.02 -8.88
N ASN A 357 -19.13 -20.63 -9.17
CA ASN A 357 -18.20 -21.10 -8.13
C ASN A 357 -17.61 -19.92 -7.35
N ALA A 358 -17.22 -18.86 -8.07
CA ALA A 358 -16.72 -17.63 -7.49
C ALA A 358 -17.78 -16.93 -6.61
N GLY A 359 -19.05 -16.91 -7.05
CA GLY A 359 -20.16 -16.40 -6.22
C GLY A 359 -20.35 -17.20 -4.92
N ASN A 360 -20.20 -18.52 -4.96
CA ASN A 360 -20.25 -19.37 -3.77
C ASN A 360 -19.08 -19.08 -2.82
N TYR A 361 -17.87 -18.90 -3.36
CA TYR A 361 -16.70 -18.47 -2.57
C TYR A 361 -16.99 -17.16 -1.84
N LEU A 362 -17.42 -16.12 -2.58
CA LEU A 362 -17.74 -14.82 -1.99
C LEU A 362 -18.82 -14.95 -0.91
N GLN A 363 -19.92 -15.66 -1.17
CA GLN A 363 -20.96 -15.86 -0.16
C GLN A 363 -20.41 -16.49 1.14
N ASN A 364 -19.49 -17.46 1.02
CA ASN A 364 -18.90 -18.14 2.18
C ASN A 364 -17.90 -17.27 2.95
N MET A 365 -17.25 -16.32 2.27
CA MET A 365 -16.28 -15.39 2.87
C MET A 365 -16.93 -14.21 3.60
N GLN A 366 -18.24 -13.97 3.41
CA GLN A 366 -18.93 -12.90 4.14
C GLN A 366 -18.81 -13.13 5.65
N ARG A 367 -18.58 -12.07 6.42
CA ARG A 367 -18.44 -12.12 7.89
C ARG A 367 -19.76 -11.74 8.58
N GLU A 368 -19.89 -12.04 9.87
CA GLU A 368 -21.12 -11.77 10.66
C GLU A 368 -21.50 -10.28 10.75
N ASN A 369 -20.54 -9.38 10.48
CA ASN A 369 -20.79 -7.93 10.40
C ASN A 369 -21.34 -7.49 9.02
N GLY A 370 -21.61 -8.42 8.11
CA GLY A 370 -22.16 -8.17 6.77
C GLY A 370 -21.13 -7.82 5.70
N GLY A 371 -19.86 -7.56 6.07
CA GLY A 371 -18.78 -7.22 5.15
C GLY A 371 -17.88 -8.41 4.78
N TRP A 372 -16.85 -8.11 3.98
CA TRP A 372 -15.75 -8.99 3.60
C TRP A 372 -14.46 -8.26 3.90
N GLU A 373 -13.62 -8.79 4.80
CA GLU A 373 -12.22 -8.40 5.01
C GLU A 373 -11.95 -6.92 5.31
N SER A 374 -12.21 -6.03 4.35
CA SER A 374 -12.06 -4.59 4.34
C SER A 374 -13.25 -3.87 3.66
N VAL A 375 -13.27 -2.54 3.70
CA VAL A 375 -14.21 -1.72 2.91
C VAL A 375 -14.02 -1.89 1.40
N TYR A 376 -12.79 -2.16 0.95
CA TYR A 376 -12.45 -2.34 -0.46
C TYR A 376 -13.08 -3.62 -1.01
N ALA A 377 -12.78 -4.75 -0.37
CA ALA A 377 -13.34 -6.06 -0.66
C ALA A 377 -14.86 -6.09 -0.56
N THR A 378 -15.42 -5.48 0.49
CA THR A 378 -16.88 -5.39 0.63
C THR A 378 -17.52 -4.62 -0.53
N SER A 379 -16.86 -3.58 -1.05
CA SER A 379 -17.40 -2.76 -2.14
C SER A 379 -17.50 -3.54 -3.44
N TRP A 380 -16.45 -4.25 -3.83
CA TRP A 380 -16.47 -5.05 -5.06
C TRP A 380 -17.34 -6.30 -4.92
N ALA A 381 -17.39 -6.92 -3.73
CA ALA A 381 -18.32 -8.01 -3.45
C ALA A 381 -19.79 -7.53 -3.57
N MET A 382 -20.12 -6.32 -3.09
CA MET A 382 -21.47 -5.75 -3.22
C MET A 382 -21.82 -5.36 -4.67
N GLN A 383 -20.87 -4.85 -5.46
CA GLN A 383 -21.06 -4.67 -6.90
C GLN A 383 -21.30 -6.02 -7.60
N THR A 384 -20.60 -7.06 -7.17
CA THR A 384 -20.79 -8.44 -7.65
C THR A 384 -22.17 -8.98 -7.29
N MET A 385 -22.68 -8.70 -6.08
CA MET A 385 -24.05 -9.05 -5.70
C MET A 385 -25.07 -8.48 -6.68
N THR A 386 -24.89 -7.21 -7.07
CA THR A 386 -25.73 -6.56 -8.08
C THR A 386 -25.59 -7.21 -9.45
N THR A 387 -24.36 -7.47 -9.88
CA THR A 387 -24.03 -8.14 -11.14
C THR A 387 -24.72 -9.50 -11.24
N LEU A 388 -24.68 -10.30 -10.17
CA LEU A 388 -25.29 -11.62 -10.10
C LEU A 388 -26.79 -11.59 -9.78
N ASN A 389 -27.34 -10.42 -9.42
CA ASN A 389 -28.70 -10.24 -8.93
C ASN A 389 -29.01 -11.15 -7.71
N VAL A 390 -28.13 -11.11 -6.70
CA VAL A 390 -28.22 -11.88 -5.45
C VAL A 390 -28.17 -10.96 -4.24
N LEU A 391 -28.69 -11.44 -3.12
CA LEU A 391 -28.63 -10.75 -1.82
C LEU A 391 -28.00 -11.69 -0.80
N TRP A 392 -26.77 -11.40 -0.38
CA TRP A 392 -26.06 -12.12 0.65
C TRP A 392 -26.10 -11.36 1.97
N SER A 393 -26.33 -12.11 3.05
CA SER A 393 -26.28 -11.60 4.41
C SER A 393 -25.76 -12.68 5.34
N ARG A 394 -25.02 -12.29 6.37
CA ARG A 394 -24.55 -13.17 7.44
C ARG A 394 -24.73 -12.47 8.77
N GLY A 395 -25.09 -13.21 9.83
CA GLY A 395 -25.45 -12.61 11.12
C GLY A 395 -26.69 -11.70 11.08
N GLY A 396 -27.50 -11.79 10.04
CA GLY A 396 -28.61 -10.86 9.78
C GLY A 396 -28.20 -9.49 9.25
N GLN A 397 -26.92 -9.32 8.85
CA GLN A 397 -26.36 -8.08 8.31
C GLN A 397 -25.90 -8.28 6.86
N GLY A 398 -26.08 -7.26 6.04
CA GLY A 398 -25.53 -7.17 4.69
C GLY A 398 -24.41 -6.12 4.60
N PRO A 399 -23.85 -5.89 3.41
CA PRO A 399 -22.75 -4.94 3.22
C PRO A 399 -23.13 -3.49 3.54
N VAL A 400 -24.41 -3.11 3.41
CA VAL A 400 -24.87 -1.75 3.77
C VAL A 400 -24.76 -1.53 5.27
N GLU A 401 -25.14 -2.50 6.10
CA GLU A 401 -24.97 -2.41 7.55
C GLU A 401 -23.49 -2.30 7.94
N TYR A 402 -22.62 -3.03 7.25
CA TYR A 402 -21.17 -2.86 7.41
C TYR A 402 -20.75 -1.43 7.08
N PHE A 403 -21.09 -0.89 5.91
CA PHE A 403 -20.69 0.48 5.53
C PHE A 403 -21.26 1.58 6.41
N ASN A 404 -22.45 1.40 6.99
CA ASN A 404 -22.99 2.33 7.98
C ASN A 404 -22.00 2.53 9.14
N SER A 405 -21.32 1.47 9.57
CA SER A 405 -20.30 1.51 10.64
C SER A 405 -18.96 2.12 10.21
N GLN A 406 -18.79 2.39 8.92
CA GLN A 406 -17.53 2.84 8.33
C GLN A 406 -17.57 4.30 7.86
N GLN A 407 -18.73 4.96 7.89
CA GLN A 407 -18.83 6.37 7.51
C GLN A 407 -18.40 7.29 8.66
N ALA A 408 -17.40 8.13 8.41
CA ALA A 408 -16.89 9.16 9.30
C ALA A 408 -17.77 10.42 9.35
N GLU A 409 -17.48 11.28 10.32
CA GLU A 409 -18.18 12.56 10.49
C GLU A 409 -17.96 13.54 9.34
N ASP A 410 -16.81 13.47 8.66
CA ASP A 410 -16.56 14.25 7.43
C ASP A 410 -17.26 13.67 6.19
N GLY A 411 -17.91 12.51 6.32
CA GLY A 411 -18.61 11.82 5.24
C GLY A 411 -17.78 10.76 4.52
N ALA A 412 -16.46 10.72 4.73
CA ALA A 412 -15.59 9.68 4.19
C ALA A 412 -16.02 8.30 4.65
N ILE A 413 -15.74 7.29 3.84
CA ILE A 413 -15.77 5.89 4.24
C ILE A 413 -14.35 5.45 4.57
N LEU A 414 -14.22 4.56 5.56
CA LEU A 414 -13.01 4.17 6.27
C LEU A 414 -12.78 5.01 7.54
N LEU A 415 -13.76 4.92 8.45
CA LEU A 415 -13.86 5.69 9.70
C LEU A 415 -12.57 5.75 10.51
N SER A 416 -11.87 4.62 10.62
CA SER A 416 -10.68 4.49 11.47
C SER A 416 -9.36 4.88 10.80
N ASP A 417 -9.37 5.35 9.55
CA ASP A 417 -8.16 5.71 8.82
C ASP A 417 -8.01 7.23 8.72
N THR A 418 -6.79 7.74 8.85
CA THR A 418 -6.48 9.18 8.85
C THR A 418 -5.90 9.65 7.52
N SER A 419 -5.51 8.73 6.63
CA SER A 419 -5.02 9.03 5.29
C SER A 419 -6.17 9.52 4.41
N VAL A 420 -6.06 10.78 3.96
CA VAL A 420 -6.94 11.35 2.94
C VAL A 420 -6.98 10.48 1.68
N LYS A 421 -5.83 9.92 1.30
CA LYS A 421 -5.71 9.05 0.12
C LYS A 421 -6.51 7.75 0.28
N ASN A 422 -6.39 7.08 1.43
CA ASN A 422 -7.10 5.83 1.69
C ASN A 422 -8.60 6.07 1.85
N LYS A 423 -8.98 7.11 2.59
CA LYS A 423 -10.39 7.54 2.72
C LYS A 423 -10.99 7.88 1.36
N MET A 424 -10.28 8.62 0.51
CA MET A 424 -10.71 8.93 -0.85
C MET A 424 -10.89 7.66 -1.67
N TRP A 425 -9.94 6.73 -1.60
CA TRP A 425 -10.00 5.46 -2.32
C TRP A 425 -11.19 4.59 -1.86
N ALA A 426 -11.31 4.35 -0.55
CA ALA A 426 -12.39 3.59 0.04
C ALA A 426 -13.75 4.19 -0.26
N THR A 427 -13.89 5.52 -0.09
CA THR A 427 -15.12 6.25 -0.40
C THR A 427 -15.50 6.09 -1.88
N SER A 428 -14.52 6.15 -2.77
CA SER A 428 -14.72 5.97 -4.21
C SER A 428 -15.21 4.57 -4.58
N TYR A 429 -14.81 3.53 -3.86
CA TYR A 429 -15.29 2.16 -4.09
C TYR A 429 -16.70 1.94 -3.55
N VAL A 430 -17.02 2.53 -2.40
CA VAL A 430 -18.28 2.31 -1.70
C VAL A 430 -19.47 2.99 -2.41
N ILE A 431 -19.26 4.19 -2.97
CA ILE A 431 -20.32 4.92 -3.68
C ILE A 431 -21.00 4.09 -4.78
N PRO A 432 -20.29 3.55 -5.80
CA PRO A 432 -20.91 2.74 -6.84
C PRO A 432 -21.52 1.44 -6.29
N ALA A 433 -20.89 0.83 -5.29
CA ALA A 433 -21.38 -0.39 -4.66
C ALA A 433 -22.77 -0.19 -4.02
N VAL A 434 -22.92 0.85 -3.20
CA VAL A 434 -24.16 1.15 -2.49
C VAL A 434 -25.25 1.69 -3.42
N LEU A 435 -24.86 2.36 -4.51
CA LEU A 435 -25.77 2.76 -5.57
C LEU A 435 -26.25 1.58 -6.44
N GLY A 436 -25.74 0.36 -6.21
CA GLY A 436 -26.08 -0.80 -7.02
C GLY A 436 -25.61 -0.66 -8.47
N LYS A 437 -24.41 -0.10 -8.66
CA LYS A 437 -23.82 0.16 -9.97
C LYS A 437 -22.50 -0.58 -10.12
N PRO A 438 -22.50 -1.82 -10.64
CA PRO A 438 -21.26 -2.45 -11.08
C PRO A 438 -20.64 -1.65 -12.23
N TRP A 439 -19.32 -1.78 -12.44
CA TRP A 439 -18.56 -1.00 -13.42
C TRP A 439 -19.20 -0.96 -14.82
N SER A 440 -19.64 -2.10 -15.34
CA SER A 440 -20.26 -2.21 -16.67
C SER A 440 -21.57 -1.41 -16.82
N SER A 441 -22.23 -1.05 -15.72
CA SER A 441 -23.42 -0.19 -15.72
C SER A 441 -23.11 1.31 -15.68
N ILE A 442 -21.87 1.66 -15.31
CA ILE A 442 -21.37 3.05 -15.27
C ILE A 442 -20.82 3.44 -16.65
N PHE A 443 -20.19 2.49 -17.35
CA PHE A 443 -19.49 2.74 -18.61
C PHE A 443 -20.43 3.02 -19.79
N GLN A 444 -20.06 4.02 -20.59
CA GLN A 444 -20.61 4.20 -21.92
C GLN A 444 -19.97 3.22 -22.90
N LYS A 445 -20.73 2.81 -23.92
CA LYS A 445 -20.28 1.83 -24.92
C LYS A 445 -19.77 2.52 -26.18
N PHE A 446 -18.65 2.04 -26.70
CA PHE A 446 -18.07 2.46 -27.97
C PHE A 446 -18.00 1.26 -28.92
N PRO A 447 -18.20 1.46 -30.24
CA PRO A 447 -18.00 0.40 -31.21
C PRO A 447 -16.52 0.03 -31.29
N LYS A 448 -16.25 -1.25 -31.58
CA LYS A 448 -14.89 -1.70 -31.84
C LYS A 448 -14.31 -0.94 -33.03
N MET A 449 -13.16 -0.30 -32.82
CA MET A 449 -12.44 0.33 -33.92
C MET A 449 -11.87 -0.77 -34.82
N ILE A 450 -12.26 -0.78 -36.09
CA ILE A 450 -11.63 -1.58 -37.13
C ILE A 450 -10.42 -0.77 -37.58
N GLU A 451 -9.20 -1.21 -37.26
CA GLU A 451 -8.02 -0.63 -37.90
C GLU A 451 -8.12 -0.90 -39.40
N ASP A 452 -8.04 0.15 -40.24
CA ASP A 452 -7.87 -0.04 -41.68
C ASP A 452 -6.63 -0.92 -41.90
N GLU A 453 -6.78 -2.05 -42.60
CA GLU A 453 -5.71 -3.03 -42.91
C GLU A 453 -4.54 -2.47 -43.74
N ASN A 454 -4.42 -1.14 -43.86
CA ASN A 454 -3.36 -0.49 -44.59
C ASN A 454 -2.71 0.60 -43.74
N PRO A 455 -1.88 0.23 -42.75
CA PRO A 455 -0.96 1.20 -42.17
C PRO A 455 -0.02 1.61 -43.30
N LYS A 456 -0.15 2.85 -43.80
CA LYS A 456 1.01 3.51 -44.40
C LYS A 456 2.09 3.43 -43.35
N LYS A 457 3.01 2.52 -43.58
CA LYS A 457 4.20 2.28 -42.78
C LYS A 457 5.03 3.56 -42.91
N ASP A 458 4.72 4.55 -42.09
CA ASP A 458 5.69 5.58 -41.74
C ASP A 458 6.73 4.85 -40.88
N ILE A 459 7.62 4.15 -41.60
CA ILE A 459 8.83 3.58 -41.08
C ILE A 459 9.60 4.77 -40.52
N ILE A 460 9.43 5.03 -39.22
CA ILE A 460 10.50 5.67 -38.45
C ILE A 460 11.69 4.75 -38.66
N ASN A 461 12.63 5.24 -39.47
CA ASN A 461 13.76 4.50 -39.94
C ASN A 461 14.72 4.27 -38.75
N VAL A 462 14.50 3.17 -38.03
CA VAL A 462 15.27 2.76 -36.83
C VAL A 462 16.77 2.58 -37.15
N GLU A 463 17.15 2.50 -38.43
CA GLU A 463 18.56 2.52 -38.86
C GLU A 463 19.27 3.88 -38.66
N LYS A 464 18.56 4.99 -38.41
CA LYS A 464 19.20 6.28 -38.09
C LYS A 464 19.51 6.51 -36.61
N LEU A 465 19.07 5.62 -35.71
CA LEU A 465 19.40 5.72 -34.27
C LEU A 465 20.63 4.89 -33.86
N ASN A 466 21.10 3.97 -34.71
CA ASN A 466 22.27 3.10 -34.42
C ASN A 466 23.60 3.54 -35.07
N GLN A 467 23.70 4.79 -35.54
CA GLN A 467 25.00 5.41 -35.86
C GLN A 467 25.12 6.79 -35.24
N LYS A 468 25.18 6.85 -33.90
CA LYS A 468 25.99 7.87 -33.24
C LYS A 468 26.82 7.19 -32.16
N VAL A 469 27.99 6.70 -32.56
CA VAL A 469 29.07 6.34 -31.63
C VAL A 469 29.41 7.61 -30.86
N ILE A 470 28.95 7.69 -29.61
CA ILE A 470 29.31 8.77 -28.70
C ILE A 470 30.82 8.65 -28.46
N THR A 471 31.58 9.60 -29.01
CA THR A 471 33.02 9.68 -28.74
C THR A 471 33.23 10.31 -27.37
N LYS A 472 34.36 9.97 -26.74
CA LYS A 472 34.76 10.30 -25.35
C LYS A 472 34.82 11.81 -25.01
N GLN A 473 34.41 12.68 -25.94
CA GLN A 473 34.46 14.13 -25.86
C GLN A 473 33.07 14.77 -25.67
N GLU A 474 31.96 14.07 -25.94
CA GLU A 474 30.60 14.57 -25.65
C GLU A 474 30.15 14.32 -24.18
N LEU A 475 30.88 13.50 -23.41
CA LEU A 475 30.65 13.28 -21.98
C LEU A 475 31.12 14.44 -21.09
N THR A 476 31.96 15.35 -21.60
CA THR A 476 32.51 16.47 -20.83
C THR A 476 31.62 17.73 -20.89
N ASP A 477 30.70 17.82 -21.85
CA ASP A 477 29.80 18.97 -22.02
C ASP A 477 28.44 18.81 -21.29
N LEU A 478 28.08 17.59 -20.88
CA LEU A 478 26.90 17.32 -20.01
C LEU A 478 27.19 17.55 -18.52
N GLU A 479 28.46 17.67 -18.13
CA GLU A 479 28.90 17.90 -16.74
C GLU A 479 28.86 19.40 -16.35
N LEU A 480 28.41 20.29 -17.26
CA LEU A 480 28.46 21.76 -17.08
C LEU A 480 27.11 22.49 -17.12
N ALA A 481 25.97 21.80 -16.94
CA ALA A 481 24.68 22.47 -16.73
C ALA A 481 23.99 21.94 -15.46
N PRO A 482 24.28 22.55 -14.29
CA PRO A 482 23.20 23.25 -13.60
C PRO A 482 23.69 24.47 -12.79
N GLN A 483 23.43 25.70 -13.25
CA GLN A 483 23.45 26.91 -12.40
C GLN A 483 22.48 27.98 -12.93
N ALA A 484 21.18 27.74 -12.80
CA ALA A 484 20.16 28.78 -12.66
C ALA A 484 18.81 28.09 -12.43
N LEU A 485 18.41 27.91 -11.15
CA LEU A 485 17.12 28.36 -10.60
C LEU A 485 16.87 27.75 -9.19
N ILE A 486 17.76 28.00 -8.23
CA ILE A 486 17.39 28.02 -6.81
C ILE A 486 17.95 29.33 -6.24
N ALA A 487 17.10 30.34 -6.15
CA ALA A 487 17.34 31.55 -5.38
C ALA A 487 16.00 32.10 -4.90
N SER A 488 15.52 31.57 -3.77
CA SER A 488 14.80 32.35 -2.79
C SER A 488 14.98 31.70 -1.42
N VAL A 489 15.55 32.49 -0.47
CA VAL A 489 15.49 32.30 1.00
C VAL A 489 16.48 31.21 1.52
N ILE A 490 17.48 31.40 2.39
CA ILE A 490 17.96 32.49 3.28
C ILE A 490 19.46 32.26 3.53
N GLU A 491 20.18 33.35 3.76
CA GLU A 491 21.59 33.43 4.16
C GLU A 491 21.88 32.75 5.53
N GLY A 492 23.06 32.15 5.69
CA GLY A 492 23.57 31.77 7.01
C GLY A 492 24.72 30.77 6.99
N ASP A 493 25.95 31.28 6.95
CA ASP A 493 27.23 30.59 7.02
C ASP A 493 27.34 29.43 8.04
N VAL A 494 27.91 28.27 7.63
CA VAL A 494 29.14 27.66 8.21
C VAL A 494 29.75 26.69 7.18
N ALA A 495 31.04 26.87 6.90
CA ALA A 495 31.85 26.03 6.03
C ALA A 495 32.20 24.67 6.66
N ILE A 496 31.98 23.56 5.91
CA ILE A 496 32.61 22.25 6.20
C ILE A 496 33.19 21.65 4.90
N ASN A 497 34.35 21.02 5.09
CA ASN A 497 35.38 20.61 4.15
C ASN A 497 34.93 19.58 3.08
N LYS A 498 35.34 19.79 1.81
CA LYS A 498 34.88 19.10 0.58
C LYS A 498 35.34 17.63 0.44
N GLN A 499 36.05 17.08 1.42
CA GLN A 499 36.61 15.72 1.37
C GLN A 499 35.85 14.67 2.21
N SER A 500 34.94 15.08 3.10
CA SER A 500 34.03 14.15 3.78
C SER A 500 32.77 13.85 2.94
N PHE A 501 32.41 14.72 2.01
CA PHE A 501 31.15 14.61 1.24
C PHE A 501 31.17 13.49 0.17
N LEU A 502 32.35 13.10 -0.33
CA LEU A 502 32.46 12.11 -1.41
C LEU A 502 32.58 10.65 -0.93
N LYS A 503 32.68 10.41 0.38
CA LYS A 503 32.65 9.06 0.96
C LYS A 503 31.29 8.70 1.55
N THR A 504 30.55 9.69 2.05
CA THR A 504 29.19 9.51 2.58
C THR A 504 28.16 9.38 1.44
N ALA A 505 28.27 10.19 0.39
CA ALA A 505 27.35 10.14 -0.75
C ALA A 505 27.40 8.85 -1.59
N GLY A 506 28.52 8.11 -1.56
CA GLY A 506 28.64 6.82 -2.26
C GLY A 506 28.03 5.63 -1.51
N LEU A 507 27.93 5.73 -0.18
CA LEU A 507 27.28 4.73 0.67
C LEU A 507 25.76 4.98 0.73
N ASP A 508 25.35 6.24 0.77
CA ASP A 508 23.93 6.62 0.84
C ASP A 508 23.17 6.31 -0.45
N VAL A 509 23.79 6.37 -1.63
CA VAL A 509 23.10 6.04 -2.90
C VAL A 509 22.86 4.54 -3.06
N LEU A 510 23.73 3.69 -2.51
CA LEU A 510 23.52 2.24 -2.51
C LEU A 510 22.46 1.81 -1.47
N ASN A 511 22.46 2.43 -0.29
CA ASN A 511 21.40 2.23 0.71
C ASN A 511 20.04 2.82 0.26
N PHE A 512 20.05 3.92 -0.51
CA PHE A 512 18.84 4.52 -1.10
C PHE A 512 18.25 3.66 -2.22
N ILE A 513 19.09 2.99 -3.01
CA ILE A 513 18.65 2.03 -4.03
C ILE A 513 18.17 0.72 -3.37
N GLN A 514 18.81 0.25 -2.30
CA GLN A 514 18.40 -0.97 -1.60
C GLN A 514 17.13 -0.79 -0.76
N ASN A 515 16.93 0.37 -0.12
CA ASN A 515 15.72 0.66 0.66
C ASN A 515 14.56 1.22 -0.20
N GLY A 516 14.86 1.88 -1.32
CA GLY A 516 13.86 2.40 -2.26
C GLY A 516 13.17 1.31 -3.12
N ILE A 517 13.84 0.17 -3.33
CA ILE A 517 13.25 -0.97 -4.04
C ILE A 517 12.23 -1.74 -3.17
N HIS A 518 12.32 -1.62 -1.84
CA HIS A 518 11.47 -2.41 -0.92
C HIS A 518 10.11 -1.78 -0.55
N GLN A 519 9.91 -0.48 -0.83
CA GLN A 519 8.63 0.21 -0.58
C GLN A 519 7.73 0.27 -1.84
N LEU A 520 8.30 0.12 -3.04
CA LEU A 520 7.54 0.02 -4.29
C LEU A 520 6.94 -1.38 -4.54
N SER A 521 7.36 -2.40 -3.78
CA SER A 521 6.85 -3.77 -3.90
C SER A 521 5.68 -4.12 -2.97
N ARG A 522 5.22 -3.20 -2.11
CA ARG A 522 4.03 -3.41 -1.24
C ARG A 522 2.86 -2.46 -1.48
N LEU A 523 3.03 -1.39 -2.26
CA LEU A 523 1.94 -0.49 -2.65
C LEU A 523 1.16 -0.95 -3.90
N PHE A 524 1.51 -2.10 -4.48
CA PHE A 524 0.83 -2.71 -5.64
C PHE A 524 0.30 -4.12 -5.37
N SER A 525 0.15 -4.51 -4.11
CA SER A 525 -0.62 -5.69 -3.74
C SER A 525 -1.79 -5.25 -2.87
N PHE A 526 -2.91 -4.98 -3.54
CA PHE A 526 -4.32 -5.14 -3.16
C PHE A 526 -5.19 -4.10 -3.89
#